data_AF-A0A6N7WZL0-F1
#
_entry.id   AF-A0A6N7WZL0-F1
#
_cell.length_a   1.000
_cell.length_b   1.000
_cell.length_c   1.000
_cell.angle_alpha   90.00
_cell.angle_beta   90.00
_cell.angle_gamma   90.00
#
_symmetry.space_group_name_H-M   'P 1'
#
loop_
_entity.id
_entity.type
_entity.pdbx_description
1 polymer ?
#
loop_
_entity_poly.entity_id
_entity_poly.type
_entity_poly.pdbx_seq_one_letter_code
_entity_poly.pdbx_strand_id
1 'polypeptide(L)'
;MNRKQTTPKCETDKKVLRPWCASCALKQEDRLLGSFETLPDVNKGIELVFLDKQIKVLEQEFAEKANIYLKKTEPEPEGCAVADTACSVEELAEKLQEYGVDIGRNQLFKWLRDNGYARYSNGSAYQNLPTEEALEKNYLITVQVPYRKKRTGKLMHSLRIRVTPLGQDFFGRALMAEYGTASKAVRQ
;
A
#
# COMPACT_ATOMS: atom_id res chain seq x y z
N MET A 1 21.38 -16.20 79.19
CA MET A 1 21.67 -16.76 77.85
C MET A 1 20.74 -16.11 76.84
N ASN A 2 21.29 -15.30 75.94
CA ASN A 2 20.55 -14.44 75.00
C ASN A 2 19.84 -15.24 73.89
N ARG A 3 18.51 -15.11 73.79
CA ARG A 3 17.74 -15.54 72.61
C ARG A 3 17.85 -14.47 71.52
N LYS A 4 18.54 -14.78 70.43
CA LYS A 4 18.53 -13.95 69.22
C LYS A 4 17.12 -13.97 68.63
N GLN A 5 16.45 -12.82 68.59
CA GLN A 5 15.24 -12.63 67.80
C GLN A 5 15.67 -12.44 66.34
N THR A 6 15.24 -13.34 65.46
CA THR A 6 15.37 -13.16 64.01
C THR A 6 14.03 -12.67 63.51
N THR A 7 13.95 -11.41 63.07
CA THR A 7 12.77 -10.89 62.38
C THR A 7 12.76 -11.38 60.93
N PRO A 8 11.62 -11.88 60.40
CA PRO A 8 11.53 -12.21 58.99
C PRO A 8 11.48 -10.91 58.17
N LYS A 9 12.41 -10.75 57.23
CA LYS A 9 12.28 -9.73 56.18
C LYS A 9 11.25 -10.22 55.17
N CYS A 10 10.08 -9.59 55.13
CA CYS A 10 9.16 -9.70 53.99
C CYS A 10 9.68 -8.79 52.87
N GLU A 11 10.40 -9.36 51.91
CA GLU A 11 10.59 -8.73 50.61
C GLU A 11 9.40 -9.10 49.74
N THR A 12 8.66 -8.09 49.27
CA THR A 12 7.54 -8.26 48.35
C THR A 12 8.06 -8.46 46.94
N ASP A 13 8.26 -9.72 46.55
CA ASP A 13 8.44 -10.05 45.14
C ASP A 13 7.21 -9.62 44.36
N LYS A 14 7.37 -8.61 43.49
CA LYS A 14 6.33 -8.18 42.56
C LYS A 14 6.08 -9.33 41.58
N LYS A 15 5.03 -10.12 41.84
CA LYS A 15 4.58 -11.18 40.94
C LYS A 15 4.24 -10.58 39.58
N VAL A 16 5.09 -10.82 38.59
CA VAL A 16 4.78 -10.51 37.19
C VAL A 16 3.65 -11.43 36.75
N LEU A 17 2.51 -10.84 36.38
CA LEU A 17 1.37 -11.57 35.84
C LEU A 17 1.77 -12.16 34.48
N ARG A 18 1.91 -13.48 34.41
CA ARG A 18 2.19 -14.16 33.13
C ARG A 18 0.92 -14.19 32.27
N PRO A 19 1.02 -14.04 30.94
CA PRO A 19 -0.15 -14.12 30.08
C PRO A 19 -0.74 -15.51 30.18
N TRP A 20 -2.04 -15.57 30.46
CA TRP A 20 -2.78 -16.79 30.67
C TRP A 20 -2.85 -17.56 29.34
N CYS A 21 -2.30 -18.78 29.28
CA CYS A 21 -2.52 -19.62 28.10
C CYS A 21 -3.94 -20.19 28.18
N ALA A 22 -4.70 -20.10 27.09
CA ALA A 22 -6.10 -20.53 27.02
C ALA A 22 -6.31 -22.01 27.42
N SER A 23 -5.25 -22.83 27.36
CA SER A 23 -5.27 -24.22 27.82
C SER A 23 -5.35 -24.39 29.35
N CYS A 24 -4.94 -23.38 30.14
CA CYS A 24 -5.00 -23.45 31.61
C CYS A 24 -6.35 -23.00 32.18
N ALA A 25 -7.14 -22.22 31.44
CA ALA A 25 -8.50 -21.84 31.87
C ALA A 25 -9.44 -23.06 31.84
N LEU A 26 -9.41 -23.84 30.75
CA LEU A 26 -10.26 -25.02 30.56
C LEU A 26 -9.96 -26.17 31.54
N LYS A 27 -8.72 -26.29 32.05
CA LYS A 27 -8.36 -27.41 32.94
C LYS A 27 -8.81 -27.23 34.39
N GLN A 28 -9.24 -26.01 34.76
CA GLN A 28 -9.72 -25.72 36.10
C GLN A 28 -11.21 -26.04 36.26
N GLU A 29 -11.94 -26.07 35.15
CA GLU A 29 -13.38 -26.35 35.09
C GLU A 29 -13.65 -27.87 35.27
N ASP A 30 -12.83 -28.73 34.68
CA ASP A 30 -12.96 -30.19 34.76
C ASP A 30 -12.67 -30.79 36.15
N ARG A 31 -12.00 -30.05 37.05
CA ARG A 31 -11.65 -30.56 38.39
C ARG A 31 -12.67 -30.18 39.48
N LEU A 32 -13.48 -29.16 39.23
CA LEU A 32 -14.46 -28.66 40.20
C LEU A 32 -15.88 -29.17 39.91
N LEU A 33 -16.16 -29.63 38.69
CA LEU A 33 -17.47 -30.11 38.29
C LEU A 33 -17.44 -31.62 38.10
N GLY A 34 -17.43 -32.33 39.24
CA GLY A 34 -18.01 -33.66 39.26
C GLY A 34 -19.46 -33.55 38.78
N SER A 35 -19.73 -34.18 37.64
CA SER A 35 -21.01 -34.25 36.92
C SER A 35 -21.46 -32.96 36.22
N PHE A 36 -21.77 -33.15 34.94
CA PHE A 36 -22.48 -32.24 34.04
C PHE A 36 -23.91 -32.04 34.56
N GLU A 37 -24.09 -31.17 35.56
CA GLU A 37 -25.40 -30.65 35.93
C GLU A 37 -25.61 -29.30 35.22
N THR A 38 -26.75 -29.15 34.56
CA THR A 38 -27.15 -27.91 33.89
C THR A 38 -27.10 -26.76 34.88
N LEU A 39 -26.27 -25.75 34.59
CA LEU A 39 -26.07 -24.56 35.42
C LEU A 39 -27.41 -23.91 35.83
N PRO A 40 -27.51 -23.30 37.03
CA PRO A 40 -28.67 -22.52 37.42
C PRO A 40 -28.88 -21.33 36.46
N ASP A 41 -30.13 -20.93 36.23
CA ASP A 41 -30.51 -19.98 35.16
C ASP A 41 -29.76 -18.63 35.20
N VAL A 42 -29.37 -18.16 36.38
CA VAL A 42 -28.58 -16.93 36.54
C VAL A 42 -27.19 -17.06 35.91
N ASN A 43 -26.57 -18.24 35.99
CA ASN A 43 -25.25 -18.49 35.41
C ASN A 43 -25.30 -18.57 33.88
N LYS A 44 -26.37 -19.14 33.32
CA LYS A 44 -26.62 -19.13 31.86
C LYS A 44 -26.81 -17.72 31.32
N GLY A 45 -27.50 -16.85 32.07
CA GLY A 45 -27.69 -15.45 31.70
C GLY A 45 -26.37 -14.68 31.62
N ILE A 46 -25.45 -14.91 32.55
CA ILE A 46 -24.12 -14.29 32.56
C ILE A 46 -23.29 -14.77 31.35
N GLU A 47 -23.33 -16.07 31.04
CA GLU A 47 -22.64 -16.63 29.87
C GLU A 47 -23.18 -16.08 28.55
N LEU A 48 -24.50 -15.96 28.40
CA LEU A 48 -25.12 -15.39 27.20
C LEU A 48 -24.70 -13.94 26.97
N VAL A 49 -24.63 -13.12 28.04
CA VAL A 49 -24.17 -11.73 27.94
C VAL A 49 -22.69 -11.65 27.57
N PHE A 50 -21.88 -12.61 28.03
CA PHE A 50 -20.47 -12.68 27.66
C PHE A 50 -20.27 -13.08 26.19
N LEU A 51 -21.01 -14.08 25.72
CA LEU A 51 -21.01 -14.51 24.33
C LEU A 51 -21.49 -13.40 23.38
N ASP A 52 -22.56 -12.69 23.74
CA ASP A 52 -23.09 -11.56 22.96
C ASP A 52 -22.06 -10.42 22.84
N LYS A 53 -21.30 -10.15 23.91
CA LYS A 53 -20.17 -9.20 23.84
C LYS A 53 -19.06 -9.68 22.90
N GLN A 54 -18.72 -10.96 22.92
CA GLN A 54 -17.70 -11.52 22.02
C GLN A 54 -18.16 -11.48 20.56
N ILE A 55 -19.42 -11.80 20.28
CA ILE A 55 -20.01 -11.72 18.94
C ILE A 55 -19.94 -10.29 18.41
N LYS A 56 -20.33 -9.29 19.22
CA LYS A 56 -20.25 -7.87 18.82
C LYS A 56 -18.83 -7.41 18.49
N VAL A 57 -17.84 -7.85 19.25
CA VAL A 57 -16.42 -7.53 18.96
C VAL A 57 -15.99 -8.17 17.64
N LEU A 58 -16.36 -9.44 17.41
CA LEU A 58 -16.03 -10.13 16.16
C LEU A 58 -16.71 -9.50 14.94
N GLU A 59 -17.97 -9.08 15.06
CA GLU A 59 -18.71 -8.39 14.00
C GLU A 59 -18.04 -7.05 13.63
N GLN A 60 -17.58 -6.29 14.63
CA GLN A 60 -16.82 -5.06 14.41
C GLN A 60 -15.51 -5.32 13.66
N GLU A 61 -14.72 -6.29 14.09
CA GLU A 61 -13.48 -6.66 13.41
C GLU A 61 -13.74 -7.12 11.97
N PHE A 62 -14.83 -7.87 11.73
CA PHE A 62 -15.18 -8.35 10.40
C PHE A 62 -15.62 -7.20 9.49
N ALA A 63 -16.40 -6.26 10.01
CA ALA A 63 -16.82 -5.06 9.28
C ALA A 63 -15.62 -4.16 8.94
N GLU A 64 -14.68 -3.97 9.86
CA GLU A 64 -13.43 -3.24 9.61
C GLU A 64 -12.61 -3.89 8.50
N LYS A 65 -12.40 -5.22 8.58
CA LYS A 65 -11.70 -5.98 7.55
C LYS A 65 -12.42 -5.85 6.21
N ALA A 66 -13.74 -6.07 6.16
CA ALA A 66 -14.54 -5.96 4.95
C ALA A 66 -14.44 -4.58 4.29
N ASN A 67 -14.48 -3.49 5.08
CA ASN A 67 -14.31 -2.13 4.59
C ASN A 67 -12.93 -1.90 3.96
N ILE A 68 -11.87 -2.44 4.56
CA ILE A 68 -10.51 -2.36 4.01
C ILE A 68 -10.44 -3.09 2.66
N TYR A 69 -11.05 -4.28 2.54
CA TYR A 69 -11.11 -5.03 1.27
C TYR A 69 -11.93 -4.28 0.22
N LEU A 70 -13.12 -3.78 0.57
CA LEU A 70 -14.00 -3.07 -0.34
C LEU A 70 -13.33 -1.81 -0.91
N LYS A 71 -12.72 -1.01 -0.04
CA LYS A 71 -11.95 0.18 -0.44
C LYS A 71 -10.78 -0.14 -1.38
N LYS A 72 -10.21 -1.34 -1.28
CA LYS A 72 -9.14 -1.82 -2.16
C LYS A 72 -9.68 -2.33 -3.51
N THR A 73 -10.94 -2.75 -3.54
CA THR A 73 -11.63 -3.24 -4.75
C THR A 73 -12.47 -2.17 -5.46
N GLU A 74 -12.61 -0.97 -4.88
CA GLU A 74 -13.29 0.14 -5.54
C GLU A 74 -12.66 0.35 -6.92
N PRO A 75 -13.48 0.35 -7.99
CA PRO A 75 -12.97 0.55 -9.34
C PRO A 75 -12.38 1.96 -9.41
N GLU A 76 -11.08 2.03 -9.75
CA GLU A 76 -10.43 3.30 -10.02
C GLU A 76 -11.19 4.09 -11.10
N PRO A 77 -11.18 5.44 -11.03
CA PRO A 77 -12.07 6.28 -11.82
C PRO A 77 -12.00 5.94 -13.31
N GLU A 78 -13.17 5.73 -13.89
CA GLU A 78 -13.39 5.45 -15.31
C GLU A 78 -12.50 6.35 -16.18
N GLY A 79 -11.76 5.74 -17.11
CA GLY A 79 -10.58 6.29 -17.79
C GLY A 79 -10.73 7.61 -18.56
N CYS A 80 -11.90 8.23 -18.55
CA CYS A 80 -12.14 9.57 -19.06
C CYS A 80 -11.52 10.66 -18.15
N ALA A 81 -11.70 10.58 -16.83
CA ALA A 81 -11.15 11.58 -15.90
C ALA A 81 -9.60 11.50 -15.78
N VAL A 82 -9.04 10.34 -16.07
CA VAL A 82 -7.59 10.10 -16.02
C VAL A 82 -6.85 10.80 -17.16
N ALA A 83 -7.49 10.96 -18.32
CA ALA A 83 -6.87 11.60 -19.49
C ALA A 83 -6.59 13.09 -19.26
N ASP A 84 -7.45 13.79 -18.52
CA ASP A 84 -7.33 15.22 -18.23
C ASP A 84 -6.23 15.53 -17.21
N THR A 85 -5.96 14.59 -16.31
CA THR A 85 -4.92 14.71 -15.27
C THR A 85 -3.57 14.12 -15.68
N ALA A 86 -3.51 13.44 -16.82
CA ALA A 86 -2.30 12.82 -17.31
C ALA A 86 -1.31 13.85 -17.86
N CYS A 87 -0.05 13.77 -17.42
CA CYS A 87 1.02 14.65 -17.85
C CYS A 87 1.81 14.06 -19.03
N SER A 88 2.48 14.92 -19.78
CA SER A 88 3.48 14.49 -20.75
C SER A 88 4.73 13.95 -20.04
N VAL A 89 5.47 13.04 -20.68
CA VAL A 89 6.77 12.58 -20.19
C VAL A 89 7.76 13.74 -20.04
N GLU A 90 7.63 14.77 -20.88
CA GLU A 90 8.45 15.99 -20.81
C GLU A 90 8.16 16.77 -19.53
N GLU A 91 6.88 17.01 -19.25
CA GLU A 91 6.41 17.71 -18.04
C GLU A 91 6.79 16.94 -16.76
N LEU A 92 6.74 15.60 -16.79
CA LEU A 92 7.21 14.79 -15.67
C LEU A 92 8.72 14.98 -15.43
N ALA A 93 9.54 15.00 -16.49
CA ALA A 93 10.98 15.22 -16.36
C ALA A 93 11.29 16.60 -15.77
N GLU A 94 10.56 17.64 -16.19
CA GLU A 94 10.69 18.99 -15.64
C GLU A 94 10.35 19.01 -14.14
N LYS A 95 9.21 18.43 -13.74
CA LYS A 95 8.82 18.30 -12.33
C LYS A 95 9.88 17.54 -11.51
N LEU A 96 10.43 16.45 -12.04
CA LEU A 96 11.47 15.68 -11.35
C LEU A 96 12.74 16.51 -11.14
N GLN A 97 13.10 17.36 -12.09
CA GLN A 97 14.24 18.25 -11.96
C GLN A 97 14.02 19.31 -10.88
N GLU A 98 12.79 19.79 -10.69
CA GLU A 98 12.42 20.67 -9.57
C GLU A 98 12.57 19.95 -8.20
N TYR A 99 12.23 18.66 -8.14
CA TYR A 99 12.40 17.82 -6.95
C TYR A 99 13.83 17.31 -6.72
N GLY A 100 14.81 17.75 -7.53
CA GLY A 100 16.23 17.43 -7.34
C GLY A 100 16.73 16.16 -8.05
N VAL A 101 15.92 15.57 -8.94
CA VAL A 101 16.34 14.46 -9.82
C VAL A 101 16.77 15.03 -11.17
N ASP A 102 18.08 15.07 -11.44
CA ASP A 102 18.62 15.61 -12.70
C ASP A 102 18.46 14.63 -13.88
N ILE A 103 17.21 14.41 -14.31
CA ILE A 103 16.87 13.57 -15.45
C ILE A 103 16.21 14.38 -16.57
N GLY A 104 16.83 14.38 -17.74
CA GLY A 104 16.25 15.02 -18.93
C GLY A 104 15.23 14.13 -19.63
N ARG A 105 14.34 14.72 -20.44
CA ARG A 105 13.33 14.01 -21.26
C ARG A 105 13.85 12.73 -21.93
N ASN A 106 14.96 12.84 -22.66
CA ASN A 106 15.49 11.70 -23.44
C ASN A 106 16.02 10.59 -22.52
N GLN A 107 16.56 10.95 -21.36
CA GLN A 107 17.02 9.99 -20.35
C GLN A 107 15.84 9.30 -19.68
N LEU A 108 14.75 10.03 -19.40
CA LEU A 108 13.52 9.44 -18.88
C LEU A 108 12.91 8.43 -19.87
N PHE A 109 12.86 8.74 -21.17
CA PHE A 109 12.45 7.76 -22.17
C PHE A 109 13.38 6.55 -22.24
N LYS A 110 14.68 6.75 -22.00
CA LYS A 110 15.62 5.63 -21.92
C LYS A 110 15.31 4.76 -20.71
N TRP A 111 15.15 5.35 -19.53
CA TRP A 111 14.79 4.66 -18.31
C TRP A 111 13.48 3.86 -18.46
N LEU A 112 12.45 4.46 -19.08
CA LEU A 112 11.18 3.76 -19.34
C LEU A 112 11.34 2.55 -20.26
N ARG A 113 12.26 2.59 -21.23
CA ARG A 113 12.54 1.45 -22.12
C ARG A 113 13.37 0.38 -21.43
N ASP A 114 14.39 0.80 -20.68
CA ASP A 114 15.28 -0.10 -19.94
C ASP A 114 14.50 -0.87 -18.86
N ASN A 115 13.48 -0.25 -18.27
CA ASN A 115 12.56 -0.87 -17.29
C ASN A 115 11.31 -1.54 -17.90
N GLY A 116 11.19 -1.61 -19.24
CA GLY A 116 10.09 -2.33 -19.90
C GLY A 116 8.72 -1.65 -19.87
N TYR A 117 8.62 -0.37 -19.49
CA TYR A 117 7.37 0.40 -19.55
C TYR A 117 7.07 0.96 -20.94
N ALA A 118 8.12 1.20 -21.75
CA ALA A 118 8.01 1.67 -23.11
C ALA A 118 8.70 0.72 -24.10
N ARG A 119 8.09 0.52 -25.27
CA ARG A 119 8.64 -0.36 -26.31
C ARG A 119 9.90 0.24 -26.95
N TYR A 120 10.95 -0.57 -27.01
CA TYR A 120 12.10 -0.32 -27.88
C TYR A 120 11.76 -0.74 -29.32
N SER A 121 11.92 0.18 -30.27
CA SER A 121 11.77 -0.13 -31.70
C SER A 121 12.68 0.77 -32.51
N ASN A 122 13.49 0.15 -33.38
CA ASN A 122 14.40 0.88 -34.25
C ASN A 122 13.66 1.38 -35.50
N GLY A 123 13.49 2.70 -35.60
CA GLY A 123 12.99 3.35 -36.82
C GLY A 123 11.50 3.17 -37.12
N SER A 124 10.71 2.66 -36.16
CA SER A 124 9.26 2.48 -36.32
C SER A 124 8.47 3.65 -35.74
N ALA A 125 7.31 3.93 -36.35
CA ALA A 125 6.32 4.87 -35.81
C ALA A 125 5.76 4.45 -34.42
N TYR A 126 6.01 3.19 -34.01
CA TYR A 126 5.59 2.62 -32.74
C TYR A 126 6.65 2.70 -31.63
N GLN A 127 7.72 3.49 -31.83
CA GLN A 127 8.73 3.74 -30.80
C GLN A 127 8.13 4.57 -29.65
N ASN A 128 8.50 4.26 -28.41
CA ASN A 128 7.98 4.93 -27.21
C ASN A 128 6.45 4.83 -27.10
N LEU A 129 5.90 3.64 -27.32
CA LEU A 129 4.55 3.27 -26.93
C LEU A 129 4.58 2.46 -25.64
N PRO A 130 3.53 2.54 -24.81
CA PRO A 130 3.50 1.79 -23.56
C PRO A 130 3.41 0.29 -23.85
N THR A 131 3.97 -0.51 -22.96
CA THR A 131 3.83 -1.98 -22.99
C THR A 131 2.47 -2.39 -22.43
N GLU A 132 2.05 -3.63 -22.71
CA GLU A 132 0.80 -4.20 -22.20
C GLU A 132 0.75 -4.12 -20.67
N GLU A 133 1.85 -4.47 -19.99
CA GLU A 133 1.96 -4.36 -18.53
C GLU A 133 1.79 -2.93 -18.00
N ALA A 134 2.32 -1.93 -18.71
CA ALA A 134 2.21 -0.53 -18.29
C ALA A 134 0.79 0.02 -18.46
N LEU A 135 0.06 -0.50 -19.45
CA LEU A 135 -1.37 -0.20 -19.67
C LEU A 135 -2.24 -0.90 -18.62
N GLU A 136 -1.99 -2.18 -18.33
CA GLU A 136 -2.73 -2.95 -17.31
C GLU A 136 -2.60 -2.34 -15.91
N LYS A 137 -1.42 -1.79 -15.58
CA LYS A 137 -1.16 -1.11 -14.31
C LYS A 137 -1.63 0.34 -14.29
N ASN A 138 -2.26 0.83 -15.36
CA ASN A 138 -2.70 2.22 -15.51
C ASN A 138 -1.60 3.28 -15.25
N TYR A 139 -0.32 2.97 -15.46
CA TYR A 139 0.76 3.96 -15.25
C TYR A 139 0.90 4.91 -16.45
N LEU A 140 0.63 4.39 -17.64
CA LEU A 140 0.77 5.11 -18.90
C LEU A 140 -0.51 4.97 -19.72
N ILE A 141 -0.82 6.01 -20.48
CA ILE A 141 -1.91 5.99 -21.48
C ILE A 141 -1.38 6.46 -22.83
N THR A 142 -2.09 6.12 -23.89
CA THR A 142 -1.75 6.56 -25.25
C THR A 142 -2.73 7.62 -25.72
N VAL A 143 -2.22 8.77 -26.15
CA VAL A 143 -3.02 9.87 -26.71
C VAL A 143 -2.61 10.11 -28.16
N GLN A 144 -3.61 10.33 -29.03
CA GLN A 144 -3.38 10.74 -30.42
C GLN A 144 -3.10 12.24 -30.49
N VAL A 145 -1.90 12.61 -30.93
CA VAL A 145 -1.50 14.00 -31.12
C VAL A 145 -1.53 14.32 -32.62
N PRO A 146 -2.29 15.33 -33.05
CA PRO A 146 -2.31 15.77 -34.43
C PRO A 146 -0.97 16.43 -34.80
N TYR A 147 -0.48 16.15 -36.00
CA TYR A 147 0.65 16.83 -36.59
C TYR A 147 0.39 17.09 -38.08
N ARG A 148 0.94 18.19 -38.58
CA ARG A 148 0.82 18.56 -40.00
C ARG A 148 1.99 18.01 -40.79
N LYS A 149 1.73 17.19 -41.80
CA LYS A 149 2.80 16.62 -42.65
C LYS A 149 3.40 17.70 -43.52
N LYS A 150 4.68 18.05 -43.29
CA LYS A 150 5.38 19.16 -43.98
C LYS A 150 5.25 19.13 -45.51
N ARG A 151 5.37 17.95 -46.14
CA ARG A 151 5.34 17.81 -47.62
C ARG A 151 3.93 17.90 -48.23
N THR A 152 2.92 17.39 -47.54
CA THR A 152 1.57 17.20 -48.13
C THR A 152 0.54 18.14 -47.51
N GLY A 153 0.86 18.81 -46.40
CA GLY A 153 -0.06 19.66 -45.66
C GLY A 153 -1.18 18.92 -44.92
N LYS A 154 -1.35 17.61 -45.17
CA LYS A 154 -2.37 16.75 -44.54
C LYS A 154 -2.17 16.68 -43.02
N LEU A 155 -3.29 16.74 -42.31
CA LEU A 155 -3.37 16.45 -40.89
C LEU A 155 -3.22 14.93 -40.69
N MET A 156 -2.30 14.54 -39.83
CA MET A 156 -2.03 13.16 -39.45
C MET A 156 -2.02 13.06 -37.94
N HIS A 157 -2.22 11.87 -37.38
CA HIS A 157 -2.19 11.64 -35.94
C HIS A 157 -1.01 10.73 -35.60
N SER A 158 -0.28 11.07 -34.54
CA SER A 158 0.77 10.25 -33.97
C SER A 158 0.37 9.85 -32.56
N LEU A 159 0.59 8.59 -32.21
CA LEU A 159 0.41 8.13 -30.85
C LEU A 159 1.57 8.64 -29.99
N ARG A 160 1.26 9.11 -28.77
CA ARG A 160 2.25 9.51 -27.75
C ARG A 160 1.84 8.97 -26.39
N ILE A 161 2.84 8.60 -25.59
CA ILE A 161 2.64 8.26 -24.18
C ILE A 161 2.31 9.52 -23.38
N ARG A 162 1.33 9.40 -22.49
CA ARG A 162 1.17 10.26 -21.31
C ARG A 162 1.22 9.43 -20.04
N VAL A 163 1.60 10.08 -18.94
CA VAL A 163 1.75 9.47 -17.62
C VAL A 163 0.54 9.82 -16.76
N THR A 164 -0.13 8.82 -16.24
CA THR A 164 -1.29 9.01 -15.34
C THR A 164 -0.84 9.53 -13.97
N PRO A 165 -1.73 10.06 -13.12
CA PRO A 165 -1.37 10.44 -11.75
C PRO A 165 -0.70 9.30 -10.96
N LEU A 166 -1.20 8.06 -11.09
CA LEU A 166 -0.60 6.88 -10.47
C LEU A 166 0.81 6.59 -10.99
N GLY A 167 1.01 6.74 -12.30
CA GLY A 167 2.32 6.64 -12.93
C GLY A 167 3.28 7.72 -12.44
N GLN A 168 2.81 8.96 -12.25
CA GLN A 168 3.61 10.07 -11.74
C GLN A 168 4.15 9.74 -10.33
N ASP A 169 3.30 9.27 -9.43
CA ASP A 169 3.69 8.88 -8.06
C ASP A 169 4.63 7.67 -8.04
N PHE A 170 4.41 6.70 -8.92
CA PHE A 170 5.23 5.50 -9.02
C PHE A 170 6.62 5.81 -9.59
N PHE A 171 6.69 6.45 -10.76
CA PHE A 171 7.96 6.81 -11.42
C PHE A 171 8.72 7.84 -10.60
N GLY A 172 8.04 8.79 -9.95
CA GLY A 172 8.65 9.74 -9.03
C GLY A 172 9.39 9.03 -7.90
N ARG A 173 8.72 8.11 -7.19
CA ARG A 173 9.35 7.35 -6.11
C ARG A 173 10.51 6.47 -6.59
N ALA A 174 10.34 5.79 -7.72
CA ALA A 174 11.39 4.93 -8.30
C ALA A 174 12.65 5.74 -8.68
N LEU A 175 12.46 6.86 -9.39
CA LEU A 175 13.56 7.71 -9.84
C LEU A 175 14.22 8.45 -8.69
N MET A 176 13.46 8.89 -7.69
CA MET A 176 14.05 9.47 -6.47
C MET A 176 14.87 8.43 -5.69
N ALA A 177 14.45 7.17 -5.65
CA ALA A 177 15.22 6.12 -4.99
C ALA A 177 16.54 5.82 -5.73
N GLU A 178 16.55 5.87 -7.06
CA GLU A 178 17.74 5.60 -7.88
C GLU A 178 18.70 6.80 -8.00
N TYR A 179 18.16 8.00 -8.19
CA TYR A 179 18.93 9.21 -8.54
C TYR A 179 18.91 10.29 -7.45
N GLY A 180 18.08 10.15 -6.42
CA GLY A 180 17.88 11.14 -5.36
C GLY A 180 19.04 11.18 -4.38
N THR A 181 20.21 11.66 -4.81
CA THR A 181 21.32 12.13 -3.95
C THR A 181 22.36 12.98 -4.70
N ALA A 182 22.02 13.57 -5.85
CA ALA A 182 22.94 14.47 -6.54
C ALA A 182 22.50 15.93 -6.36
N SER A 183 22.79 16.52 -5.20
CA SER A 183 22.75 17.98 -5.05
C SER A 183 23.58 18.60 -6.17
N LYS A 184 22.96 19.43 -7.02
CA LYS A 184 23.66 20.19 -8.07
C LYS A 184 24.86 20.91 -7.46
N ALA A 185 26.08 20.47 -7.80
CA ALA A 185 27.23 21.36 -7.77
C ALA A 185 26.90 22.48 -8.77
N VAL A 186 26.58 23.65 -8.22
CA VAL A 186 26.25 24.87 -8.96
C VAL A 186 27.36 25.11 -9.98
N ARG A 187 27.04 24.98 -11.28
CA ARG A 187 27.88 25.53 -12.34
C ARG A 187 27.67 27.03 -12.31
N GLN A 188 28.59 27.73 -11.64
CA GLN A 188 28.77 29.18 -11.74
C GLN A 188 29.24 29.55 -13.15
#